data_AF-A0A0E3C0W4-F1
#
_entry.id   AF-A0A0E3C0W4-F1
#
_cell.length_a   1.000
_cell.length_b   1.000
_cell.length_c   1.000
_cell.angle_alpha   90.00
_cell.angle_beta   90.00
_cell.angle_gamma   90.00
#
_symmetry.space_group_name_H-M   'P 1'
#
loop_
_entity.id
_entity.type
_entity.pdbx_description
1 polymer ?
#
loop_
_entity_poly.entity_id
_entity_poly.type
_entity_poly.pdbx_seq_one_letter_code
_entity_poly.pdbx_strand_id
1 'polypeptide(L)' 'MHQDAQLIAWLGGASKFAERLGFSVQRVQNWKDRGISAHVERDHQWITDERRAMAATTTQPQSSQELAQPSTSAKEVE' A
#
# COMPACT_ATOMS: atom_id res chain seq x y z
N MET A 1 13.05 7.91 0.79
CA MET A 1 12.07 7.66 1.87
C MET A 1 11.57 6.24 1.72
N HIS A 2 11.93 5.33 2.63
CA HIS A 2 11.57 3.92 2.52
C HIS A 2 10.07 3.76 2.76
N GLN A 3 9.39 2.94 1.95
CA GLN A 3 7.94 2.74 2.08
C GLN A 3 7.54 2.17 3.45
N ASP A 4 8.46 1.45 4.09
CA ASP A 4 8.30 0.91 5.44
C ASP A 4 8.10 1.99 6.50
N ALA A 5 8.79 3.14 6.37
CA ALA A 5 8.63 4.23 7.34
C ALA A 5 7.22 4.82 7.31
N GLN A 6 6.61 4.87 6.13
CA GLN A 6 5.22 5.34 5.97
C GLN A 6 4.21 4.29 6.43
N LEU A 7 4.45 3.01 6.12
CA LEU A 7 3.63 1.91 6.64
C LEU A 7 3.61 1.91 8.17
N ILE A 8 4.78 2.02 8.81
CA ILE A 8 4.92 2.09 10.26
C ILE A 8 4.18 3.31 10.82
N ALA A 9 4.24 4.46 10.16
CA ALA A 9 3.49 5.64 10.57
C ALA A 9 1.96 5.45 10.43
N TRP A 10 1.51 4.86 9.32
CA TRP A 10 0.10 4.59 9.02
C TRP A 10 -0.53 3.62 10.03
N LEU A 11 0.24 2.63 10.51
CA LEU A 11 -0.19 1.67 11.53
C LEU A 11 -0.27 2.25 12.96
N GLY A 12 0.01 3.54 13.15
CA GLY A 12 0.02 4.19 14.46
C GLY A 12 1.41 4.31 15.10
N GLY A 13 2.46 4.20 14.29
CA GLY A 13 3.84 4.43 14.70
C GLY A 13 4.60 3.17 15.15
N ALA A 14 5.89 3.37 15.39
CA ALA A 14 6.82 2.28 15.72
C ALA A 14 6.41 1.53 17.00
N SER A 15 5.84 2.20 17.99
CA SER A 15 5.40 1.59 19.24
C SER A 15 4.25 0.61 19.03
N LYS A 16 3.21 1.01 18.29
CA LYS A 16 2.04 0.17 18.04
C LYS A 16 2.37 -1.01 17.13
N PHE A 17 3.23 -0.79 16.14
CA PHE A 17 3.73 -1.85 15.27
C PHE A 17 4.59 -2.86 16.05
N ALA A 18 5.46 -2.38 16.94
CA ALA A 18 6.28 -3.22 17.80
C ALA A 18 5.43 -4.08 18.76
N GLU A 19 4.43 -3.48 19.40
CA GLU A 19 3.48 -4.18 20.28
C GLU A 19 2.73 -5.29 19.53
N ARG A 20 2.22 -4.98 18.33
CA ARG A 20 1.44 -5.93 17.53
C ARG A 20 2.27 -7.13 17.03
N LEU A 21 3.56 -6.92 16.80
CA LEU A 21 4.50 -7.97 16.37
C LEU A 21 5.24 -8.64 17.53
N GLY A 22 5.13 -8.14 18.76
CA GLY A 22 5.93 -8.61 19.89
C GLY A 22 7.43 -8.31 19.79
N PHE A 23 7.82 -7.25 19.06
CA PHE A 23 9.21 -6.80 18.96
C PHE A 23 9.47 -5.54 19.80
N SER A 24 10.75 -5.18 19.95
CA SER A 24 11.13 -3.91 20.58
C SER A 24 10.96 -2.72 19.61
N VAL A 25 10.54 -1.57 20.14
CA VAL A 25 10.39 -0.32 19.36
C VAL A 25 11.67 0.07 18.63
N GLN A 26 12.85 -0.12 19.25
CA GLN A 26 14.14 0.15 18.62
C GLN A 26 14.37 -0.68 17.35
N ARG A 27 13.93 -1.95 17.34
CA ARG A 27 14.03 -2.83 16.17
C ARG A 27 13.15 -2.32 15.03
N VAL A 28 11.93 -1.91 15.35
CA VAL A 28 11.02 -1.30 14.36
C VAL A 28 11.57 0.03 13.83
N GLN A 29 12.18 0.86 14.69
CA GLN A 29 12.85 2.07 14.23
C GLN A 29 14.00 1.76 13.27
N ASN A 30 14.75 0.69 13.50
CA ASN A 30 15.80 0.25 12.59
C ASN A 30 15.25 -0.20 11.22
N TRP A 31 14.06 -0.80 11.19
CA TRP A 31 13.39 -1.15 9.92
C TRP A 31 12.96 0.07 9.10
N LYS A 32 12.74 1.24 9.71
CA LYS A 32 12.48 2.48 8.95
C LYS A 32 13.65 2.88 8.05
N ASP A 33 14.86 2.53 8.47
CA ASP A 33 16.12 2.83 7.78
C ASP A 33 16.58 1.66 6.89
N ARG A 34 16.49 0.43 7.41
CA ARG A 34 17.00 -0.78 6.72
C ARG A 34 15.97 -1.59 5.95
N GLY A 35 14.69 -1.26 6.10
CA GLY A 35 13.57 -2.07 5.62
C GLY A 35 13.17 -3.17 6.62
N ILE A 36 11.92 -3.63 6.51
CA ILE A 36 11.44 -4.78 7.27
C ILE A 36 12.09 -6.04 6.69
N SER A 37 12.53 -6.95 7.56
CA SER A 37 13.15 -8.20 7.11
C SER A 37 12.14 -9.12 6.43
N ALA A 38 12.51 -9.73 5.29
CA ALA A 38 11.65 -10.63 4.53
C ALA A 38 11.08 -11.81 5.36
N HIS A 39 11.83 -12.28 6.36
CA HIS A 39 11.34 -13.30 7.28
C HIS A 39 10.11 -12.83 8.07
N VAL A 40 10.11 -11.58 8.54
CA VAL A 40 9.01 -10.99 9.31
C VAL A 40 7.79 -10.81 8.43
N GLU A 41 7.98 -10.35 7.19
CA GLU A 41 6.88 -10.21 6.21
C GLU A 41 6.24 -11.55 5.88
N ARG A 42 7.04 -12.61 5.76
CA ARG A 42 6.53 -13.96 5.48
C ARG A 42 5.74 -14.53 6.66
N ASP A 43 6.23 -14.32 7.88
CA ASP A 43 5.60 -14.80 9.10
C ASP A 43 4.32 -14.01 9.42
N HIS A 44 4.29 -12.73 9.04
CA HIS A 44 3.19 -11.80 9.29
C HIS A 44 2.65 -11.26 7.96
N GLN A 45 1.93 -12.10 7.22
CA GLN A 45 1.38 -11.77 5.90
C GLN A 45 0.52 -10.50 5.87
N TRP A 46 -0.10 -10.14 7.00
CA TRP A 46 -0.89 -8.91 7.13
C TRP A 46 -0.05 -7.64 6.88
N ILE A 47 1.27 -7.66 7.10
CA ILE A 47 2.14 -6.51 6.80
C ILE A 47 2.10 -6.17 5.30
N THR A 48 2.11 -7.20 4.45
CA THR A 48 2.06 -7.04 3.00
C THR A 48 0.68 -6.55 2.55
N ASP A 49 -0.38 -7.03 3.19
CA ASP A 49 -1.76 -6.57 2.95
C ASP A 49 -1.91 -5.08 3.29
N GLU A 50 -1.45 -4.66 4.47
CA GLU A 50 -1.48 -3.26 4.88
C GLU A 50 -0.62 -2.36 3.97
N ARG A 51 0.54 -2.85 3.50
CA ARG A 51 1.37 -2.13 2.52
C ARG A 51 0.63 -1.94 1.21
N ARG A 52 -0.08 -2.97 0.74
CA ARG A 52 -0.92 -2.91 -0.46
C ARG A 52 -2.10 -1.96 -0.27
N ALA A 53 -2.77 -2.01 0.88
CA ALA A 53 -3.86 -1.12 1.24
C ALA A 53 -3.38 0.34 1.20
N MET A 54 -2.26 0.65 1.86
CA MET A 54 -1.65 1.97 1.85
C MET A 54 -1.27 2.44 0.43
N ALA A 55 -0.70 1.56 -0.39
CA ALA A 55 -0.40 1.88 -1.80
C ALA A 55 -1.68 2.17 -2.61
N ALA A 56 -2.75 1.40 -2.38
CA ALA A 56 -4.04 1.63 -3.00
C ALA A 56 -4.73 2.92 -2.52
N THR A 57 -4.45 3.38 -1.29
CA THR A 57 -4.98 4.69 -0.83
C THR A 57 -4.27 5.87 -1.47
N THR A 58 -2.97 5.73 -1.78
CA THR A 58 -2.19 6.82 -2.40
C THR A 58 -2.42 6.90 -3.92
N THR A 59 -2.69 5.76 -4.56
CA THR A 59 -3.13 5.67 -5.95
C THR A 59 -4.63 5.49 -5.94
N GLN A 60 -5.36 6.57 -5.67
CA GLN A 60 -6.78 6.62 -5.97
C GLN A 60 -6.96 6.23 -7.45
N PRO A 61 -7.90 5.34 -7.79
CA PRO A 61 -8.16 5.00 -9.18
C PRO A 61 -8.62 6.27 -9.88
N GLN A 62 -7.84 6.74 -10.86
CA GLN A 62 -8.40 7.52 -11.95
C GLN A 62 -9.33 6.61 -12.77
N SER A 63 -10.43 6.21 -12.16
CA SER A 63 -11.63 5.73 -12.82
C SER A 63 -12.66 6.85 -12.75
N SER A 64 -12.29 8.03 -13.27
CA SER A 64 -13.27 8.73 -14.09
C SER A 64 -13.40 7.87 -15.34
N GLN A 65 -14.43 7.03 -15.32
CA GLN A 65 -14.80 6.27 -16.50
C GLN A 65 -15.00 7.26 -17.65
N GLU A 66 -14.10 7.13 -18.62
CA GLU A 66 -14.24 7.60 -19.98
C GLU A 66 -15.46 6.93 -20.60
N LEU A 67 -16.66 7.37 -20.22
CA LEU A 67 -17.90 7.04 -20.91
C LEU A 67 -18.20 8.17 -21.91
N ALA A 68 -17.23 8.43 -22.78
CA ALA A 68 -17.39 9.25 -23.97
C ALA A 68 -17.34 8.34 -25.20
N GLN A 69 -18.40 7.55 -25.39
CA GLN A 69 -18.74 7.00 -26.70
C GLN A 69 -20.19 7.41 -26.98
N PRO A 70 -20.39 8.33 -27.94
CA PRO A 70 -20.96 7.86 -29.18
C PRO A 70 -20.34 8.58 -30.38
N SER A 71 -19.52 7.86 -31.14
CA SER A 71 -19.05 8.21 -32.48
C SER A 71 -18.32 6.96 -32.98
N THR A 72 -18.72 6.18 -33.97
CA THR A 72 -19.46 6.48 -35.20
C THR A 72 -19.93 5.15 -35.83
N SER A 73 -21.12 5.12 -36.43
CA SER A 73 -21.34 4.29 -37.62
C SER A 73 -22.49 4.87 -38.43
N ALA A 74 -22.13 5.84 -39.28
CA ALA A 74 -22.93 6.24 -40.42
C ALA A 74 -22.41 5.49 -41.64
N LYS A 75 -23.21 4.56 -42.18
CA LYS A 75 -23.41 4.27 -43.61
C LYS A 75 -24.14 2.93 -43.77
N GLU A 76 -25.46 2.97 -43.76
CA GLU A 76 -26.23 2.10 -44.64
C GLU A 76 -26.53 2.91 -45.91
N VAL A 77 -26.16 2.32 -47.04
CA VAL A 77 -26.34 2.85 -48.38
C VAL A 77 -27.65 2.30 -48.93
N GLU A 78 -28.52 3.20 -49.38
CA GLU A 78 -29.72 2.91 -50.19
C GLU A 78 -29.36 2.79 -51.67
#